data_AF-A0A4V6AX84-F1
#
_entry.id   AF-A0A4V6AX84-F1
#
_cell.length_a   1.000
_cell.length_b   1.000
_cell.length_c   1.000
_cell.angle_alpha   90.00
_cell.angle_beta   90.00
_cell.angle_gamma   90.00
#
_symmetry.space_group_name_H-M   'P 1'
#
loop_
_entity.id
_entity.type
_entity.pdbx_description
1 polymer ?
#
loop_
_entity_poly.entity_id
_entity_poly.type
_entity_poly.pdbx_seq_one_letter_code
_entity_poly.pdbx_strand_id
1 'polypeptide(L)'
;MEFVLNEWLDYAKRVAESFHRTFDRVEAEDIYQELAIELVLKEKQLVAAFEMMERPESYTKTVLRNRAWGYCMKEKNAFFVQTDMYDYQPENVRIMIEQYLGGTTEGMMVPEDAKSVHGDDDLAVFADIARVVDGLSETDQQHLEAYLMDPDSKDVAARQRYSRVVRKVTDTLNRNKRKAAFEYEGTGSRKPMTNRDSLAAAKNSYNMKQKENFKERDYA
;
A
#
# COMPACT_ATOMS: atom_id res chain seq x y z
N MET A 1 -40.41 -6.18 -14.69
CA MET A 1 -39.19 -5.36 -14.74
C MET A 1 -38.59 -5.17 -13.36
N GLU A 2 -39.41 -4.91 -12.34
CA GLU A 2 -39.03 -4.82 -10.91
C GLU A 2 -38.20 -6.02 -10.40
N PHE A 3 -38.51 -7.23 -10.87
CA PHE A 3 -37.76 -8.46 -10.52
C PHE A 3 -36.29 -8.45 -10.99
N VAL A 4 -36.02 -7.95 -12.20
CA VAL A 4 -34.66 -7.93 -12.78
C VAL A 4 -33.79 -6.88 -12.09
N LEU A 5 -34.37 -5.73 -11.72
CA LEU A 5 -33.65 -4.68 -11.01
C LEU A 5 -33.22 -5.13 -9.61
N ASN A 6 -34.09 -5.83 -8.89
CA ASN A 6 -33.76 -6.35 -7.55
C ASN A 6 -32.60 -7.36 -7.59
N GLU A 7 -32.57 -8.26 -8.58
CA GLU A 7 -31.44 -9.18 -8.77
C GLU A 7 -30.12 -8.45 -9.05
N TRP A 8 -30.17 -7.35 -9.81
CA TRP A 8 -28.98 -6.53 -10.07
C TRP A 8 -28.54 -5.71 -8.87
N LEU A 9 -29.47 -5.24 -8.04
CA LEU A 9 -29.15 -4.59 -6.76
C LEU A 9 -28.47 -5.57 -5.80
N ASP A 10 -28.94 -6.82 -5.72
CA ASP A 10 -28.29 -7.86 -4.93
C ASP A 10 -26.89 -8.21 -5.46
N TYR A 11 -26.72 -8.20 -6.79
CA TYR A 11 -25.39 -8.34 -7.40
C TYR A 11 -24.49 -7.14 -7.09
N ALA A 12 -25.00 -5.92 -7.19
CA ALA A 12 -24.27 -4.69 -6.87
C ALA A 12 -23.76 -4.72 -5.42
N LYS A 13 -24.60 -5.17 -4.46
CA LYS A 13 -24.19 -5.32 -3.06
C LYS A 13 -23.01 -6.29 -2.90
N ARG A 14 -23.04 -7.45 -3.56
CA ARG A 14 -21.92 -8.41 -3.55
C ARG A 14 -20.64 -7.85 -4.19
N VAL A 15 -20.78 -7.06 -5.26
CA VAL A 15 -19.64 -6.37 -5.88
C VAL A 15 -19.06 -5.35 -4.91
N ALA A 16 -19.91 -4.54 -4.27
CA ALA A 16 -19.49 -3.54 -3.28
C ALA A 16 -18.71 -4.17 -2.11
N GLU A 17 -19.23 -5.26 -1.53
CA GLU A 17 -18.53 -6.01 -0.47
C GLU A 17 -17.17 -6.56 -0.93
N SER A 18 -17.09 -7.09 -2.16
CA SER A 18 -15.82 -7.58 -2.72
C SER A 18 -14.81 -6.45 -2.94
N PHE A 19 -15.28 -5.29 -3.38
CA PHE A 19 -14.42 -4.13 -3.64
C PHE A 19 -13.98 -3.47 -2.34
N HIS A 20 -14.85 -3.34 -1.35
CA HIS A 20 -14.48 -2.86 -0.01
C HIS A 20 -13.34 -3.68 0.62
N ARG A 21 -13.31 -5.01 0.43
CA ARG A 21 -12.17 -5.83 0.88
C ARG A 21 -10.84 -5.50 0.21
N THR A 22 -10.89 -4.96 -1.01
CA THR A 22 -9.70 -4.56 -1.80
C THR A 22 -9.35 -3.09 -1.58
N PHE A 23 -10.37 -2.26 -1.38
CA PHE A 23 -10.34 -0.83 -1.12
C PHE A 23 -10.97 -0.57 0.25
N ASP A 24 -10.21 -0.94 1.29
CA ASP A 24 -10.60 -0.88 2.70
C ASP A 24 -11.03 0.50 3.19
N ARG A 25 -10.75 1.54 2.41
CA ARG A 25 -11.07 2.96 2.70
C ARG A 25 -12.40 3.44 2.15
N VAL A 26 -13.05 2.66 1.29
CA VAL A 26 -14.32 3.03 0.70
C VAL A 26 -15.38 2.12 1.28
N GLU A 27 -16.36 2.70 1.96
CA GLU A 27 -17.42 1.92 2.61
C GLU A 27 -18.20 1.13 1.56
N ALA A 28 -18.53 -0.12 1.90
CA ALA A 28 -19.32 -0.97 1.01
C ALA A 28 -20.68 -0.33 0.68
N GLU A 29 -21.24 0.45 1.61
CA GLU A 29 -22.49 1.17 1.42
C GLU A 29 -22.36 2.28 0.36
N ASP A 30 -21.28 3.06 0.39
CA ASP A 30 -21.03 4.12 -0.60
C ASP A 30 -20.84 3.54 -2.00
N ILE A 31 -20.06 2.46 -2.11
CA ILE A 31 -19.88 1.75 -3.39
C ILE A 31 -21.23 1.23 -3.88
N TYR A 32 -22.04 0.64 -2.99
CA TYR A 32 -23.36 0.12 -3.35
C TYR A 32 -24.30 1.23 -3.84
N GLN A 33 -24.39 2.36 -3.14
CA GLN A 33 -25.21 3.50 -3.55
C GLN A 33 -24.81 3.99 -4.94
N GLU A 34 -23.52 4.08 -5.20
CA GLU A 34 -23.01 4.52 -6.50
C GLU A 34 -23.36 3.53 -7.63
N LEU A 35 -23.29 2.22 -7.35
CA LEU A 35 -23.73 1.19 -8.29
C LEU A 35 -25.25 1.20 -8.50
N ALA A 36 -26.04 1.45 -7.46
CA ALA A 36 -27.49 1.56 -7.56
C ALA A 36 -27.92 2.75 -8.42
N ILE A 37 -27.24 3.90 -8.25
CA ILE A 37 -27.44 5.08 -9.11
C ILE A 37 -27.13 4.74 -10.57
N GLU A 38 -26.00 4.08 -10.83
CA GLU A 38 -25.61 3.68 -12.19
C GLU A 38 -26.65 2.74 -12.84
N LEU A 39 -27.21 1.80 -12.07
CA LEU A 39 -28.27 0.90 -12.54
C LEU A 39 -29.54 1.66 -12.94
N VAL A 40 -29.96 2.65 -12.15
CA VAL A 40 -31.13 3.48 -12.45
C VAL A 40 -30.86 4.37 -13.67
N LEU A 41 -29.68 5.01 -13.74
CA LEU A 41 -29.32 5.88 -14.85
C LEU A 41 -29.19 5.12 -16.18
N LYS A 42 -28.71 3.88 -16.13
CA LYS A 42 -28.55 3.03 -17.31
C LYS A 42 -29.71 2.07 -17.55
N GLU A 43 -30.79 2.13 -16.77
CA GLU A 43 -31.91 1.19 -16.85
C GLU A 43 -32.39 0.99 -18.30
N LYS A 44 -32.64 2.09 -19.02
CA LYS A 44 -33.08 2.03 -20.43
C LYS A 44 -32.05 1.39 -21.37
N GLN A 45 -30.76 1.65 -21.15
CA GLN A 45 -29.67 1.07 -21.95
C GLN A 45 -29.49 -0.42 -21.64
N LEU A 46 -29.64 -0.80 -20.38
CA LEU A 46 -29.58 -2.17 -19.92
C LEU A 46 -30.76 -2.95 -20.51
N VAL A 47 -32.00 -2.46 -20.39
CA VAL A 47 -33.19 -3.10 -20.99
C VAL A 47 -33.02 -3.30 -22.50
N ALA A 48 -32.57 -2.29 -23.23
CA ALA A 48 -32.28 -2.43 -24.66
C ALA A 48 -31.17 -3.47 -24.95
N ALA A 49 -30.14 -3.54 -24.10
CA ALA A 49 -29.11 -4.57 -24.18
C ALA A 49 -29.65 -5.97 -23.86
N PHE A 50 -30.61 -6.10 -22.95
CA PHE A 50 -31.30 -7.38 -22.66
C PHE A 50 -32.12 -7.89 -23.84
N GLU A 51 -32.68 -7.00 -24.64
CA GLU A 51 -33.45 -7.38 -25.84
C GLU A 51 -32.57 -7.69 -27.05
N MET A 52 -31.38 -7.07 -27.15
CA MET A 52 -30.52 -7.14 -28.33
C MET A 52 -29.29 -8.05 -28.19
N MET A 53 -28.81 -8.30 -26.98
CA MET A 53 -27.58 -9.07 -26.75
C MET A 53 -27.88 -10.52 -26.37
N GLU A 54 -27.04 -11.43 -26.86
CA GLU A 54 -27.12 -12.86 -26.53
C GLU A 54 -26.73 -13.15 -25.06
N ARG A 55 -25.98 -12.24 -24.40
CA ARG A 55 -25.50 -12.37 -23.00
C ARG A 55 -25.52 -11.06 -22.20
N PRO A 56 -26.70 -10.51 -21.90
CA PRO A 56 -26.84 -9.20 -21.25
C PRO A 56 -26.38 -9.17 -19.78
N GLU A 57 -26.37 -10.32 -19.11
CA GLU A 57 -25.82 -10.43 -17.76
C GLU A 57 -24.32 -10.12 -17.71
N SER A 58 -23.55 -10.63 -18.66
CA SER A 58 -22.09 -10.44 -18.69
C SER A 58 -21.74 -8.97 -18.88
N TYR A 59 -22.51 -8.27 -19.72
CA TYR A 59 -22.39 -6.84 -19.93
C TYR A 59 -22.67 -6.07 -18.64
N THR A 60 -23.81 -6.34 -18.00
CA THR A 60 -24.23 -5.65 -16.76
C THR A 60 -23.21 -5.87 -15.63
N LYS A 61 -22.74 -7.12 -15.45
CA LYS A 61 -21.68 -7.45 -14.49
C LYS A 61 -20.39 -6.66 -14.74
N THR A 62 -20.02 -6.48 -16.01
CA THR A 62 -18.82 -5.72 -16.41
C THR A 62 -18.99 -4.22 -16.13
N VAL A 63 -20.15 -3.65 -16.47
CA VAL A 63 -20.47 -2.24 -16.20
C VAL A 63 -20.37 -1.93 -14.71
N LEU A 64 -20.98 -2.76 -13.85
CA LEU A 64 -20.95 -2.56 -12.40
C LEU A 64 -19.53 -2.65 -11.84
N ARG A 65 -18.73 -3.64 -12.25
CA ARG A 65 -17.34 -3.75 -11.80
C ARG A 65 -16.49 -2.57 -12.24
N ASN A 66 -16.68 -2.09 -13.47
CA ASN A 66 -15.96 -0.93 -13.99
C ASN A 66 -16.35 0.35 -13.23
N ARG A 67 -17.64 0.51 -12.90
CA ARG A 67 -18.11 1.66 -12.10
C ARG A 67 -17.55 1.61 -10.69
N ALA A 68 -17.61 0.46 -10.01
CA ALA A 68 -17.05 0.28 -8.68
C ALA A 68 -15.54 0.59 -8.66
N TRP A 69 -14.79 0.07 -9.63
CA TRP A 69 -13.36 0.35 -9.76
C TRP A 69 -13.08 1.84 -9.97
N GLY A 70 -13.81 2.48 -10.88
CA GLY A 70 -13.66 3.91 -11.15
C GLY A 70 -13.94 4.77 -9.92
N TYR A 71 -15.00 4.46 -9.18
CA TYR A 71 -15.34 5.14 -7.93
C TYR A 71 -14.25 4.94 -6.87
N CYS A 72 -13.88 3.69 -6.59
CA CYS A 72 -12.85 3.37 -5.60
C CYS A 72 -11.50 4.04 -5.92
N MET A 73 -11.10 4.09 -7.19
CA MET A 73 -9.88 4.78 -7.61
C MET A 73 -9.98 6.29 -7.46
N LYS A 74 -11.14 6.88 -7.74
CA LYS A 74 -11.38 8.31 -7.54
C LYS A 74 -11.27 8.68 -6.06
N GLU A 75 -11.93 7.94 -5.17
CA GLU A 75 -11.88 8.17 -3.73
C GLU A 75 -10.47 7.94 -3.18
N LYS A 76 -9.79 6.87 -3.63
CA LYS A 76 -8.39 6.62 -3.31
C LYS A 76 -7.49 7.80 -3.72
N ASN A 77 -7.67 8.34 -4.92
CA ASN A 77 -6.89 9.48 -5.40
C ASN A 77 -7.24 10.78 -4.65
N ALA A 78 -8.52 11.02 -4.37
CA ALA A 78 -8.95 12.19 -3.59
C ALA A 78 -8.30 12.18 -2.21
N PHE A 79 -8.27 11.02 -1.55
CA PHE A 79 -7.56 10.84 -0.29
C PHE A 79 -6.07 11.16 -0.41
N PHE A 80 -5.38 10.67 -1.46
CA PHE A 80 -3.96 10.97 -1.67
C PHE A 80 -3.67 12.44 -1.94
N VAL A 81 -4.62 13.16 -2.54
CA VAL A 81 -4.47 14.61 -2.76
C VAL A 81 -4.71 15.39 -1.46
N GLN A 82 -5.57 14.88 -0.57
CA GLN A 82 -5.94 15.57 0.68
C GLN A 82 -5.00 15.26 1.85
N THR A 83 -4.25 14.17 1.77
CA THR A 83 -3.30 13.76 2.80
C THR A 83 -1.88 13.86 2.24
N ASP A 84 -0.89 14.31 3.04
CA ASP A 84 0.54 14.30 2.68
C ASP A 84 1.11 12.86 2.63
N MET A 85 0.31 11.90 2.16
CA MET A 85 0.62 10.49 2.12
C MET A 85 1.10 10.11 0.73
N TYR A 86 2.40 10.13 0.52
CA TYR A 86 3.02 9.46 -0.62
C TYR A 86 2.92 7.93 -0.50
N ASP A 87 2.73 7.23 -1.63
CA ASP A 87 2.94 5.78 -1.71
C ASP A 87 4.42 5.52 -2.03
N TYR A 88 5.04 4.60 -1.30
CA TYR A 88 6.36 4.10 -1.64
C TYR A 88 6.31 3.42 -3.02
N GLN A 89 7.18 3.86 -3.92
CA GLN A 89 7.40 3.23 -5.22
C GLN A 89 8.47 2.14 -5.10
N PRO A 90 8.37 1.02 -5.84
CA PRO A 90 9.36 -0.05 -5.80
C PRO A 90 10.80 0.43 -6.07
N GLU A 91 10.96 1.38 -6.98
CA GLU A 91 12.26 1.97 -7.35
C GLU A 91 12.89 2.71 -6.16
N ASN A 92 12.07 3.45 -5.42
CA ASN A 92 12.50 4.19 -4.23
C ASN A 92 12.87 3.23 -3.10
N VAL A 93 12.04 2.20 -2.90
CA VAL A 93 12.27 1.16 -1.89
C VAL A 93 13.55 0.39 -2.18
N ARG A 94 13.89 0.16 -3.45
CA ARG A 94 15.16 -0.47 -3.84
C ARG A 94 16.35 0.30 -3.28
N ILE A 95 16.40 1.60 -3.54
CA ILE A 95 17.47 2.51 -3.09
C ILE A 95 17.51 2.55 -1.56
N MET A 96 16.35 2.65 -0.90
CA MET A 96 16.26 2.66 0.56
C MET A 96 16.76 1.37 1.19
N ILE A 97 16.46 0.20 0.60
CA ILE A 97 16.96 -1.10 1.08
C ILE A 97 18.49 -1.16 0.91
N GLU A 98 19.02 -0.71 -0.22
CA GLU A 98 20.46 -0.66 -0.47
C GLU A 98 21.18 0.25 0.55
N GLN A 99 20.61 1.41 0.86
CA GLN A 99 21.13 2.33 1.88
C GLN A 99 21.02 1.76 3.30
N TYR A 100 19.89 1.11 3.62
CA TYR A 100 19.66 0.45 4.92
C TYR A 100 20.71 -0.63 5.17
N LEU A 101 20.88 -1.55 4.21
CA LEU A 101 21.82 -2.66 4.35
C LEU A 101 23.27 -2.20 4.24
N GLY A 102 23.54 -1.10 3.52
CA GLY A 102 24.83 -0.40 3.52
C GLY A 102 25.16 0.31 4.84
N GLY A 103 24.21 0.41 5.77
CA GLY A 103 24.41 0.97 7.11
C GLY A 103 24.50 2.49 7.17
N THR A 104 24.08 3.19 6.11
CA THR A 104 24.15 4.65 6.03
C THR A 104 22.76 5.27 6.21
N THR A 105 22.57 6.11 7.22
CA THR A 105 21.34 6.90 7.42
C THR A 105 21.41 8.29 6.80
N GLU A 106 22.62 8.79 6.52
CA GLU A 106 22.85 10.15 6.01
C GLU A 106 22.59 10.20 4.50
N GLY A 107 21.72 11.11 4.05
CA GLY A 107 21.35 11.22 2.64
C GLY A 107 20.44 10.10 2.14
N MET A 108 19.64 9.52 3.04
CA MET A 108 18.70 8.50 2.63
C MET A 108 17.64 9.07 1.70
N MET A 109 17.25 8.26 0.72
CA MET A 109 16.23 8.66 -0.23
C MET A 109 14.91 8.86 0.51
N VAL A 110 14.45 10.10 0.50
CA VAL A 110 13.10 10.48 0.90
C VAL A 110 12.31 10.68 -0.38
N PRO A 111 11.14 10.02 -0.56
CA PRO A 111 10.32 10.23 -1.75
C PRO A 111 9.98 11.72 -1.90
N GLU A 112 9.93 12.25 -3.12
CA GLU A 112 9.76 13.69 -3.33
C GLU A 112 8.48 14.25 -2.68
N ASP A 113 7.46 13.40 -2.58
CA ASP A 113 6.16 13.67 -1.98
C ASP A 113 6.12 13.48 -0.45
N ALA A 114 7.26 13.17 0.18
CA ALA A 114 7.38 12.82 1.60
C ALA A 114 7.75 13.97 2.54
N LYS A 115 7.83 15.19 2.01
CA LYS A 115 8.36 16.34 2.73
C LYS A 115 7.60 16.62 4.03
N SER A 116 8.21 16.38 5.18
CA SER A 116 7.78 17.03 6.41
C SER A 116 8.34 18.45 6.49
N VAL A 117 7.60 19.27 7.23
CA VAL A 117 7.94 20.67 7.50
C VAL A 117 9.28 20.81 8.27
N HIS A 118 9.81 19.73 8.85
CA HIS A 118 10.96 19.76 9.76
C HIS A 118 12.22 19.05 9.24
N GLY A 119 12.18 18.39 8.08
CA GLY A 119 13.39 17.84 7.44
C GLY A 119 14.01 16.62 8.13
N ASP A 120 13.25 15.92 8.98
CA ASP A 120 13.69 14.70 9.71
C ASP A 120 13.19 13.40 9.04
N ASP A 121 12.79 13.46 7.77
CA ASP A 121 12.10 12.37 7.06
C ASP A 121 12.99 11.14 6.86
N ASP A 122 14.30 11.33 6.71
CA ASP A 122 15.32 10.30 6.52
C ASP A 122 15.27 9.26 7.66
N LEU A 123 15.16 9.71 8.91
CA LEU A 123 15.16 8.82 10.09
C LEU A 123 13.86 8.04 10.23
N ALA A 124 12.73 8.64 9.87
CA ALA A 124 11.43 7.97 9.87
C ALA A 124 11.38 6.88 8.79
N VAL A 125 11.84 7.22 7.57
CA VAL A 125 11.98 6.26 6.47
C VAL A 125 12.94 5.13 6.86
N PHE A 126 14.05 5.42 7.55
CA PHE A 126 14.96 4.39 8.05
C PHE A 126 14.26 3.41 8.98
N ALA A 127 13.54 3.93 9.97
CA ALA A 127 12.88 3.13 10.98
C ALA A 127 11.80 2.24 10.36
N ASP A 128 11.08 2.75 9.35
CA ASP A 128 10.06 1.98 8.64
C ASP A 128 10.67 0.87 7.77
N ILE A 129 11.74 1.18 7.03
CA ILE A 129 12.48 0.17 6.23
C ILE A 129 13.06 -0.89 7.16
N ALA A 130 13.74 -0.49 8.24
CA ALA A 130 14.33 -1.39 9.22
C ALA A 130 13.27 -2.34 9.80
N ARG A 131 12.12 -1.80 10.22
CA ARG A 131 11.03 -2.61 10.80
C ARG A 131 10.51 -3.66 9.80
N VAL A 132 10.37 -3.29 8.53
CA VAL A 132 9.83 -4.21 7.51
C VAL A 132 10.88 -5.23 7.08
N VAL A 133 12.12 -4.81 6.84
CA VAL A 133 13.22 -5.70 6.40
C VAL A 133 13.60 -6.70 7.51
N ASP A 134 13.72 -6.23 8.76
CA ASP A 134 14.04 -7.10 9.90
C ASP A 134 12.89 -8.10 10.20
N GLY A 135 11.66 -7.78 9.76
CA GLY A 135 10.48 -8.64 9.87
C GLY A 135 10.24 -9.60 8.69
N LEU A 136 11.10 -9.60 7.67
CA LEU A 136 11.00 -10.55 6.56
C LEU A 136 11.34 -11.98 7.01
N SER A 137 10.88 -12.97 6.24
CA SER A 137 11.34 -14.35 6.44
C SER A 137 12.83 -14.49 6.10
N GLU A 138 13.51 -15.42 6.75
CA GLU A 138 14.94 -15.70 6.53
C GLU A 138 15.29 -15.89 5.05
N THR A 139 14.47 -16.62 4.29
CA THR A 139 14.66 -16.80 2.84
C THR A 139 14.60 -15.48 2.05
N ASP A 140 13.71 -14.57 2.44
CA ASP A 140 13.59 -13.26 1.77
C ASP A 140 14.78 -12.37 2.13
N GLN A 141 15.28 -12.43 3.38
CA GLN A 141 16.48 -11.73 3.81
C GLN A 141 17.72 -12.23 3.05
N GLN A 142 17.87 -13.55 2.90
CA GLN A 142 18.95 -14.16 2.09
C GLN A 142 18.91 -13.68 0.63
N HIS A 143 17.73 -13.45 0.05
CA HIS A 143 17.61 -12.90 -1.30
C HIS A 143 18.03 -11.43 -1.39
N LEU A 144 17.83 -10.63 -0.34
CA LEU A 144 18.34 -9.26 -0.27
C LEU A 144 19.86 -9.25 -0.13
N GLU A 145 20.41 -10.06 0.77
CA GLU A 145 21.86 -10.19 0.98
C GLU A 145 22.59 -10.70 -0.26
N ALA A 146 22.03 -11.72 -0.94
CA ALA A 146 22.61 -12.25 -2.17
C ALA A 146 22.67 -11.18 -3.28
N TYR A 147 21.67 -10.29 -3.34
CA TYR A 147 21.69 -9.18 -4.28
C TYR A 147 22.74 -8.11 -3.93
N LEU A 148 23.02 -7.84 -2.65
CA LEU A 148 24.11 -6.92 -2.28
C LEU A 148 25.49 -7.46 -2.65
N MET A 149 25.67 -8.78 -2.55
CA MET A 149 26.93 -9.42 -2.90
C MET A 149 27.19 -9.42 -4.41
N ASP A 150 26.13 -9.46 -5.22
CA ASP A 150 26.20 -9.45 -6.69
C ASP A 150 25.00 -8.69 -7.32
N PRO A 151 24.99 -7.35 -7.27
CA PRO A 151 23.86 -6.56 -7.78
C PRO A 151 23.72 -6.63 -9.31
N ASP A 152 24.84 -6.91 -10.00
CA ASP A 152 24.91 -7.04 -11.45
C ASP A 152 24.68 -8.48 -11.95
N SER A 153 24.31 -9.40 -11.06
CA SER A 153 24.16 -10.82 -11.35
C SER A 153 23.40 -11.07 -12.64
N LYS A 154 23.96 -11.84 -13.59
CA LYS A 154 23.26 -12.18 -14.84
C LYS A 154 22.17 -13.24 -14.65
N ASP A 155 22.03 -13.81 -13.44
CA ASP A 155 20.97 -14.76 -13.14
C ASP A 155 19.60 -14.07 -13.07
N VAL A 156 18.77 -14.33 -14.08
CA VAL A 156 17.40 -13.84 -14.17
C VAL A 156 16.55 -14.30 -12.98
N ALA A 157 16.76 -15.51 -12.48
CA ALA A 157 15.99 -16.04 -11.37
C ALA A 157 16.32 -15.31 -10.06
N ALA A 158 17.60 -15.01 -9.81
CA ALA A 158 18.02 -14.19 -8.67
C ALA A 158 17.41 -12.79 -8.71
N ARG A 159 17.46 -12.11 -9.86
CA ARG A 159 16.84 -10.79 -10.04
C ARG A 159 15.34 -10.82 -9.77
N GLN A 160 14.64 -11.84 -10.27
CA GLN A 160 13.20 -11.98 -10.03
C GLN A 160 12.87 -12.21 -8.55
N ARG A 161 13.67 -13.02 -7.83
CA ARG A 161 13.49 -13.23 -6.38
C ARG A 161 13.66 -11.92 -5.63
N TYR A 162 14.74 -11.18 -5.90
CA TYR A 162 14.95 -9.85 -5.33
C TYR A 162 13.78 -8.89 -5.63
N SER A 163 13.34 -8.79 -6.89
CA SER A 163 12.21 -7.92 -7.25
C SER A 163 10.90 -8.30 -6.54
N ARG A 164 10.66 -9.59 -6.27
CA ARG A 164 9.51 -10.04 -5.48
C ARG A 164 9.62 -9.59 -4.02
N VAL A 165 10.81 -9.68 -3.42
CA VAL A 165 11.05 -9.20 -2.06
C VAL A 165 10.86 -7.68 -1.98
N VAL A 166 11.42 -6.91 -2.92
CA VAL A 166 11.20 -5.45 -3.00
C VAL A 166 9.73 -5.11 -3.10
N ARG A 167 8.96 -5.80 -3.96
CA ARG A 167 7.50 -5.61 -4.03
C ARG A 167 6.82 -5.92 -2.69
N LYS A 168 7.19 -7.02 -2.03
CA LYS A 168 6.64 -7.39 -0.72
C LYS A 168 6.93 -6.34 0.37
N VAL A 169 8.16 -5.80 0.40
CA VAL A 169 8.53 -4.70 1.30
C VAL A 169 7.70 -3.46 0.98
N THR A 170 7.59 -3.08 -0.29
CA THR A 170 6.81 -1.93 -0.76
C THR A 170 5.34 -2.04 -0.34
N ASP A 171 4.72 -3.20 -0.58
CA ASP A 171 3.32 -3.45 -0.21
C ASP A 171 3.12 -3.38 1.31
N THR A 172 4.10 -3.84 2.09
CA THR A 172 4.05 -3.82 3.56
C THR A 172 4.23 -2.41 4.11
N LEU A 173 5.17 -1.64 3.58
CA LEU A 173 5.37 -0.23 3.93
C LEU A 173 4.11 0.59 3.65
N ASN A 174 3.56 0.46 2.43
CA ASN A 174 2.33 1.15 2.05
C ASN A 174 1.17 0.72 2.93
N ARG A 175 1.05 -0.57 3.27
CA ARG A 175 0.02 -1.04 4.20
C ARG A 175 0.17 -0.44 5.60
N ASN A 176 1.38 -0.44 6.16
CA ASN A 176 1.64 0.10 7.50
C ASN A 176 1.36 1.60 7.55
N LYS A 177 1.80 2.34 6.53
CA LYS A 177 1.53 3.78 6.40
C LYS A 177 0.03 4.06 6.30
N ARG A 178 -0.69 3.28 5.48
CA ARG A 178 -2.14 3.41 5.32
C ARG A 178 -2.90 3.04 6.59
N LYS A 179 -2.41 2.07 7.38
CA LYS A 179 -3.00 1.70 8.68
C LYS A 179 -2.80 2.78 9.72
N ALA A 180 -1.58 3.32 9.83
CA ALA A 180 -1.26 4.40 10.77
C ALA A 180 -2.19 5.59 10.54
N ALA A 181 -2.37 6.02 9.29
CA ALA A 181 -3.30 7.08 8.90
C ALA A 181 -4.71 6.95 9.49
N PHE A 182 -5.28 5.74 9.48
CA PHE A 182 -6.65 5.48 9.90
C PHE A 182 -6.83 5.48 11.43
N GLU A 183 -5.81 5.03 12.18
CA GLU A 183 -5.82 5.07 13.64
C GLU A 183 -5.86 6.51 14.20
N TYR A 184 -5.54 7.52 13.36
CA TYR A 184 -5.58 8.94 13.74
C TYR A 184 -6.95 9.62 13.56
N GLU A 185 -7.83 9.10 12.70
CA GLU A 185 -9.14 9.73 12.40
C GLU A 185 -10.31 9.15 13.21
N GLY A 186 -10.14 7.96 13.81
CA GLY A 186 -11.16 7.30 14.64
C GLY A 186 -11.17 7.77 16.10
N THR A 187 -12.16 8.57 16.48
CA THR A 187 -12.70 8.75 17.85
C THR A 187 -11.75 8.48 19.04
N GLY A 188 -11.07 9.52 19.53
CA GLY A 188 -10.82 9.68 20.97
C GLY A 188 -9.74 8.82 21.66
N SER A 189 -8.83 8.14 20.95
CA SER A 189 -7.82 7.30 21.62
C SER A 189 -6.37 7.61 21.24
N ARG A 190 -5.68 8.22 22.21
CA ARG A 190 -4.21 8.43 22.35
C ARG A 190 -3.60 9.46 21.40
N LYS A 191 -3.19 10.59 21.98
CA LYS A 191 -2.30 11.56 21.36
C LYS A 191 -1.09 10.82 20.75
N PRO A 192 -0.67 11.21 19.54
CA PRO A 192 0.45 10.58 18.87
C PRO A 192 1.69 10.58 19.76
N MET A 193 2.45 9.48 19.72
CA MET A 193 3.89 9.61 19.86
C MET A 193 4.30 10.60 18.78
N THR A 194 4.67 11.80 19.20
CA THR A 194 5.14 12.84 18.29
C THR A 194 6.36 12.32 17.54
N ASN A 195 6.73 12.87 16.37
CA ASN A 195 7.97 12.47 15.68
C ASN A 195 9.17 12.40 16.63
N ARG A 196 9.19 13.25 17.67
CA ARG A 196 10.11 13.23 18.80
C ARG A 196 10.16 11.91 19.59
N ASP A 197 9.04 11.26 19.82
CA ASP A 197 8.98 9.98 20.55
C ASP A 197 9.40 8.81 19.65
N SER A 198 9.06 8.87 18.36
CA SER A 198 9.52 7.90 17.35
C SER A 198 11.04 8.01 17.15
N LEU A 199 11.55 9.24 17.18
CA LEU A 199 12.98 9.57 17.13
C LEU A 199 13.74 9.04 18.35
N ALA A 200 13.15 9.10 19.55
CA ALA A 200 13.75 8.55 20.75
C ALA A 200 13.85 7.01 20.68
N ALA A 201 12.83 6.34 20.15
CA ALA A 201 12.85 4.90 19.92
C ALA A 201 13.90 4.50 18.85
N ALA A 202 13.95 5.22 17.73
CA ALA A 202 14.91 4.97 16.65
C ALA A 202 16.37 5.20 17.07
N LYS A 203 16.66 6.28 17.80
CA LYS A 203 18.00 6.55 18.36
C LYS A 203 18.48 5.45 19.30
N ASN A 204 17.58 4.89 20.11
CA ASN A 204 17.92 3.81 21.02
C ASN A 204 18.27 2.53 20.25
N SER A 205 17.51 2.18 19.22
CA SER A 205 17.80 1.02 18.37
C SER A 205 19.12 1.16 17.61
N TYR A 206 19.41 2.34 17.06
CA TYR A 206 20.67 2.63 16.36
C TYR A 206 21.90 2.48 17.28
N ASN A 207 21.83 3.04 18.50
CA ASN A 207 22.92 2.95 19.47
C ASN A 207 23.18 1.52 19.96
N MET A 208 22.19 0.61 19.90
CA MET A 208 22.41 -0.80 20.20
C MET A 208 23.16 -1.51 19.07
N LYS A 209 22.69 -1.37 17.81
CA LYS A 209 23.35 -2.00 16.64
C LYS A 209 24.80 -1.50 16.45
N GLN A 210 25.06 -0.21 16.67
CA GLN A 210 26.43 0.34 16.66
C GLN A 210 27.34 -0.33 17.70
N LYS A 211 26.84 -0.56 18.92
CA LYS A 211 27.59 -1.22 19.99
C LYS A 211 27.82 -2.70 19.75
N GLU A 212 26.88 -3.38 19.10
CA GLU A 212 27.03 -4.79 18.70
C GLU A 212 28.10 -4.92 17.60
N ASN A 213 28.03 -4.09 16.57
CA ASN A 213 29.04 -4.05 15.50
C ASN A 213 30.45 -3.67 15.99
N PHE A 214 30.55 -2.83 17.03
CA PHE A 214 31.85 -2.50 17.64
C PHE A 214 32.42 -3.67 18.45
N LYS A 215 31.58 -4.39 19.20
CA LYS A 215 32.01 -5.58 19.95
C LYS A 215 32.51 -6.68 19.02
N GLU A 216 31.86 -6.92 17.90
CA GLU A 216 32.30 -7.95 16.95
C GLU A 216 33.66 -7.64 16.28
N ARG A 217 34.06 -6.36 16.25
CA ARG A 217 35.38 -5.94 15.73
C ARG A 217 36.51 -5.99 16.74
N ASP A 218 36.21 -5.90 18.04
CA ASP A 218 37.22 -6.01 19.11
C ASP A 218 37.54 -7.47 19.50
N TYR A 219 36.81 -8.45 18.93
CA TYR A 219 37.01 -9.88 19.16
C TYR A 219 37.52 -10.65 17.92
N ALA A 220 37.88 -9.96 16.84
CA ALA A 220 38.49 -10.54 15.62
C ALA A 220 39.96 -10.12 15.49
#